data_AF-A0A0F4GBR1-F1
#
_entry.id   AF-A0A0F4GBR1-F1
#
_cell.length_a   1.000
_cell.length_b   1.000
_cell.length_c   1.000
_cell.angle_alpha   90.00
_cell.angle_beta   90.00
_cell.angle_gamma   90.00
#
_symmetry.space_group_name_H-M   'P 1'
#
loop_
_entity.id
_entity.type
_entity.pdbx_description
1 polymer ?
#
loop_
_entity_poly.entity_id
_entity_poly.type
_entity_poly.pdbx_seq_one_letter_code
_entity_poly.pdbx_strand_id
1 'polypeptide(L)'
;MASANSDLSWGSIVDAVRDYYVFLAADLGAIPADCIFEPLVGGWPSITQASLVGLEKTDAVIDVLRHLPYIESSDSHNTGIAFNTRAIDYREIAEHKVTPGTRWEWLHLGNEDFPPHVLLLTNEGHDHYCSLVVIDTERGTATDYQLQAPRKDGMPDADTTPEW
;
A
#
# COMPACT_ATOMS: atom_id res chain seq x y z
N MET A 1 -11.49 -13.82 -28.31
CA MET A 1 -12.71 -13.26 -27.72
C MET A 1 -12.40 -12.96 -26.27
N ALA A 2 -12.20 -11.69 -25.93
CA ALA A 2 -11.93 -11.26 -24.57
C ALA A 2 -13.25 -11.19 -23.82
N SER A 3 -13.38 -11.96 -22.74
CA SER A 3 -14.51 -11.85 -21.82
C SER A 3 -14.01 -12.17 -20.42
N ALA A 4 -13.64 -11.13 -19.69
CA ALA A 4 -13.49 -11.14 -18.24
C ALA A 4 -13.48 -9.69 -17.74
N ASN A 5 -14.56 -8.94 -18.00
CA ASN A 5 -14.94 -7.83 -17.13
C ASN A 5 -15.95 -8.41 -16.13
N SER A 6 -15.43 -9.13 -15.15
CA SER A 6 -16.16 -9.39 -13.92
C SER A 6 -16.10 -8.09 -13.12
N ASP A 7 -17.24 -7.55 -12.71
CA ASP A 7 -17.34 -6.34 -11.89
C ASP A 7 -16.45 -6.46 -10.63
N LEU A 8 -15.21 -6.00 -10.73
CA LEU A 8 -14.29 -5.87 -9.60
C LEU A 8 -14.82 -4.72 -8.76
N SER A 9 -15.47 -5.06 -7.64
CA SER A 9 -15.90 -4.07 -6.68
C SER A 9 -14.71 -3.68 -5.81
N TRP A 10 -14.61 -2.39 -5.47
CA TRP A 10 -13.68 -1.91 -4.45
C TRP A 10 -13.80 -2.73 -3.15
N GLY A 11 -14.98 -3.29 -2.87
CA GLY A 11 -15.26 -4.15 -1.73
C GLY A 11 -14.39 -5.39 -1.66
N SER A 12 -14.18 -6.11 -2.77
CA SER A 12 -13.34 -7.32 -2.72
C SER A 12 -11.87 -7.02 -2.43
N ILE A 13 -11.37 -5.86 -2.87
CA ILE A 13 -10.01 -5.41 -2.55
C ILE A 13 -9.92 -5.04 -1.06
N VAL A 14 -10.90 -4.29 -0.56
CA VAL A 14 -10.98 -3.90 0.85
C VAL A 14 -11.07 -5.12 1.76
N ASP A 15 -11.90 -6.10 1.42
CA ASP A 15 -12.06 -7.32 2.19
C ASP A 15 -10.76 -8.13 2.25
N ALA A 16 -10.05 -8.26 1.13
CA ALA A 16 -8.75 -8.94 1.10
C ALA A 16 -7.69 -8.24 1.99
N VAL A 17 -7.65 -6.91 1.98
CA VAL A 17 -6.74 -6.16 2.87
C VAL A 17 -7.16 -6.30 4.34
N ARG A 18 -8.46 -6.24 4.62
CA ARG A 18 -8.98 -6.45 5.98
C ARG A 18 -8.63 -7.84 6.50
N ASP A 19 -8.87 -8.88 5.71
CA ASP A 19 -8.56 -10.25 6.06
C ASP A 19 -7.05 -10.41 6.35
N TYR A 20 -6.20 -9.75 5.55
CA TYR A 20 -4.76 -9.74 5.80
C TYR A 20 -4.39 -9.07 7.13
N TYR A 21 -4.96 -7.90 7.44
CA TYR A 21 -4.69 -7.22 8.72
C TYR A 21 -5.24 -7.99 9.93
N VAL A 22 -6.42 -8.59 9.80
CA VAL A 22 -6.99 -9.47 10.82
C VAL A 22 -6.09 -10.69 11.05
N PHE A 23 -5.59 -11.32 9.98
CA PHE A 23 -4.61 -12.41 10.10
C PHE A 23 -3.36 -11.97 10.86
N LEU A 24 -2.79 -10.80 10.54
CA LEU A 24 -1.61 -10.29 11.24
C LEU A 24 -1.87 -10.05 12.73
N ALA A 25 -3.03 -9.49 13.09
CA ALA A 25 -3.34 -9.13 14.48
C ALA A 25 -3.86 -10.31 15.31
N ALA A 26 -4.84 -11.05 14.80
CA ALA A 26 -5.58 -12.06 15.55
C ALA A 26 -4.96 -13.46 15.44
N ASP A 27 -4.54 -13.87 14.24
CA ASP A 27 -4.06 -15.24 14.01
C ASP A 27 -2.56 -15.37 14.26
N LEU A 28 -1.78 -14.39 13.78
CA LEU A 28 -0.33 -14.37 13.93
C LEU A 28 0.12 -13.66 15.22
N GLY A 29 -0.65 -12.69 15.71
CA GLY A 29 -0.27 -11.86 16.86
C GLY A 29 0.94 -10.97 16.60
N ALA A 30 1.18 -10.59 15.34
CA ALA A 30 2.34 -9.80 14.92
C ALA A 30 2.19 -8.30 15.23
N ILE A 31 0.95 -7.80 15.24
CA ILE A 31 0.61 -6.40 15.58
C ILE A 31 -0.58 -6.37 16.56
N PRO A 32 -0.70 -5.33 17.40
CA PRO A 32 -1.87 -5.16 18.26
C PRO A 32 -3.17 -5.00 17.47
N ALA A 33 -4.28 -5.59 17.91
CA ALA A 33 -5.56 -5.44 17.21
C ALA A 33 -6.16 -4.01 17.35
N ASP A 34 -5.80 -3.30 18.42
CA ASP A 34 -6.29 -1.95 18.71
C ASP A 34 -5.60 -0.85 17.88
N CYS A 35 -4.58 -1.19 17.08
CA CYS A 35 -4.02 -0.26 16.10
C CYS A 35 -4.72 -0.32 14.72
N ILE A 36 -5.65 -1.27 14.50
CA ILE A 36 -6.42 -1.37 13.26
C ILE A 36 -7.73 -0.59 13.42
N PHE A 37 -7.93 0.38 12.53
CA PHE A 37 -9.11 1.23 12.51
C PHE A 37 -9.96 0.93 11.28
N GLU A 38 -11.23 0.59 11.52
CA GLU A 38 -12.21 0.36 10.45
C GLU A 38 -12.91 1.66 10.01
N PRO A 39 -13.21 1.81 8.71
CA PRO A 39 -14.02 2.93 8.23
C PRO A 39 -15.47 2.85 8.74
N LEU A 40 -16.15 4.00 8.67
CA LEU A 40 -17.60 4.06 8.79
C LEU A 40 -18.29 3.41 7.58
N VAL A 41 -19.61 3.19 7.65
CA VAL A 41 -20.41 2.61 6.54
C VAL A 41 -20.25 3.38 5.23
N GLY A 42 -20.08 4.71 5.28
CA GLY A 42 -19.83 5.56 4.11
C GLY A 42 -18.33 5.80 3.81
N GLY A 43 -17.44 5.09 4.50
CA GLY A 43 -15.99 5.29 4.41
C GLY A 43 -15.45 6.41 5.30
N TRP A 44 -14.16 6.71 5.15
CA TRP A 44 -13.46 7.80 5.81
C TRP A 44 -13.84 9.16 5.20
N PRO A 45 -14.44 10.09 5.97
CA PRO A 45 -14.85 11.39 5.44
C PRO A 45 -13.68 12.27 4.99
N SER A 46 -12.50 12.06 5.57
CA SER A 46 -11.27 12.77 5.19
C SER A 46 -10.75 12.36 3.82
N ILE A 47 -11.11 11.18 3.32
CA ILE A 47 -10.61 10.65 2.05
C ILE A 47 -11.59 10.96 0.91
N THR A 48 -11.19 11.92 0.08
CA THR A 48 -11.95 12.40 -1.07
C THR A 48 -11.01 12.71 -2.22
N GLN A 49 -11.56 12.82 -3.44
CA GLN A 49 -10.82 13.34 -4.58
C GLN A 49 -10.19 14.71 -4.27
N ALA A 50 -10.87 15.57 -3.54
CA ALA A 50 -10.37 16.90 -3.21
C ALA A 50 -9.21 16.88 -2.21
N SER A 51 -9.24 16.00 -1.21
CA SER A 51 -8.17 15.91 -0.20
C SER A 51 -6.92 15.19 -0.70
N LEU A 52 -7.08 14.28 -1.66
CA LEU A 52 -5.99 13.51 -2.27
C LEU A 52 -5.71 13.91 -3.72
N VAL A 53 -6.15 15.09 -4.15
CA VAL A 53 -6.07 15.53 -5.56
C VAL A 53 -4.64 15.45 -6.10
N GLY A 54 -3.65 15.79 -5.27
CA GLY A 54 -2.25 15.75 -5.68
C GLY A 54 -1.62 14.36 -5.74
N LEU A 55 -2.34 13.32 -5.29
CA LEU A 55 -1.96 11.94 -5.61
C LEU A 55 -2.40 11.52 -7.02
N GLU A 56 -3.29 12.29 -7.65
CA GLU A 56 -3.71 12.14 -9.05
C GLU A 56 -4.18 10.71 -9.36
N LYS A 57 -4.89 10.09 -8.41
CA LYS A 57 -5.45 8.75 -8.53
C LYS A 57 -6.85 8.77 -9.12
N THR A 58 -7.23 7.66 -9.74
CA THR A 58 -8.60 7.48 -10.27
C THR A 58 -9.64 7.43 -9.15
N ASP A 59 -10.91 7.69 -9.48
CA ASP A 59 -12.02 7.59 -8.54
C ASP A 59 -12.14 6.18 -7.93
N ALA A 60 -11.86 5.14 -8.71
CA ALA A 60 -11.86 3.76 -8.23
C ALA A 60 -10.82 3.54 -7.12
N VAL A 61 -9.61 4.09 -7.27
CA VAL A 61 -8.60 4.06 -6.20
C VAL A 61 -9.07 4.85 -4.99
N ILE A 62 -9.63 6.05 -5.17
CA ILE A 62 -10.17 6.84 -4.06
C ILE A 62 -11.28 6.09 -3.31
N ASP A 63 -12.15 5.37 -4.00
CA ASP A 63 -13.18 4.55 -3.37
C ASP A 63 -12.59 3.38 -2.58
N VAL A 64 -11.53 2.72 -3.08
CA VAL A 64 -10.80 1.72 -2.28
C VAL A 64 -10.20 2.38 -1.03
N LEU A 65 -9.40 3.44 -1.19
CA LEU A 65 -8.75 4.13 -0.07
C LEU A 65 -9.74 4.64 0.98
N ARG A 66 -10.91 5.12 0.53
CA ARG A 66 -11.98 5.60 1.43
C ARG A 66 -12.54 4.48 2.31
N HIS A 67 -12.48 3.22 1.87
CA HIS A 67 -13.07 2.08 2.57
C HIS A 67 -12.05 1.09 3.12
N LEU A 68 -10.74 1.37 3.01
CA LEU A 68 -9.72 0.54 3.63
C LEU A 68 -9.73 0.68 5.16
N PRO A 69 -9.50 -0.41 5.91
CA PRO A 69 -9.01 -0.30 7.27
C PRO A 69 -7.57 0.25 7.25
N TYR A 70 -7.20 1.01 8.27
CA TYR A 70 -5.85 1.57 8.40
C TYR A 70 -5.19 1.14 9.70
N ILE A 71 -3.88 0.92 9.65
CA ILE A 71 -3.05 0.66 10.83
C ILE A 71 -2.43 1.99 11.26
N GLU A 72 -2.79 2.46 12.45
CA GLU A 72 -2.21 3.68 13.01
C GLU A 72 -0.77 3.41 13.47
N SER A 73 0.14 4.33 13.14
CA SER A 73 1.52 4.22 13.57
C SER A 73 1.66 4.40 15.08
N SER A 74 2.63 3.71 15.69
CA SER A 74 2.83 3.75 17.15
C SER A 74 4.31 3.71 17.48
N ASP A 75 4.72 4.57 18.42
CA ASP A 75 6.08 4.56 19.00
C ASP A 75 6.23 3.52 20.11
N SER A 76 5.11 3.03 20.67
CA SER A 76 5.10 2.11 21.82
C SER A 76 4.97 0.65 21.42
N HIS A 77 4.49 0.37 20.20
CA HIS A 77 4.29 -0.99 19.71
C HIS A 77 4.71 -1.13 18.25
N ASN A 78 5.10 -2.34 17.85
CA ASN A 78 5.39 -2.63 16.45
C ASN A 78 4.08 -2.62 15.64
N THR A 79 4.05 -1.78 14.60
CA THR A 79 2.95 -1.64 13.63
C THR A 79 3.42 -1.99 12.21
N GLY A 80 4.65 -2.49 12.06
CA GLY A 80 5.17 -3.00 10.79
C GLY A 80 4.47 -4.30 10.39
N ILE A 81 4.07 -4.39 9.13
CA ILE A 81 3.33 -5.54 8.58
C ILE A 81 4.24 -6.57 7.91
N ALA A 82 5.50 -6.22 7.69
CA ALA A 82 6.60 -7.09 7.30
C ALA A 82 7.94 -6.43 7.68
N PHE A 83 9.07 -7.11 7.41
CA PHE A 83 10.40 -6.56 7.67
C PHE A 83 10.56 -5.19 6.98
N ASN A 84 10.92 -4.15 7.76
CA ASN A 84 11.06 -2.76 7.30
C ASN A 84 9.88 -2.22 6.47
N THR A 85 8.68 -2.74 6.66
CA THR A 85 7.51 -2.42 5.82
C THR A 85 6.33 -1.98 6.68
N ARG A 86 5.76 -0.82 6.38
CA ARG A 86 4.56 -0.30 7.05
C ARG A 86 3.43 -0.13 6.04
N ALA A 87 2.20 -0.30 6.50
CA ALA A 87 1.03 0.10 5.74
C ALA A 87 0.98 1.64 5.64
N ILE A 88 0.56 2.17 4.49
CA ILE A 88 0.34 3.60 4.31
C ILE A 88 -1.01 3.98 4.93
N ASP A 89 -1.00 4.93 5.86
CA ASP A 89 -2.22 5.57 6.33
C ASP A 89 -2.55 6.80 5.46
N TYR A 90 -3.45 6.61 4.49
CA TYR A 90 -3.87 7.71 3.60
C TYR A 90 -4.75 8.75 4.30
N ARG A 91 -5.24 8.49 5.52
CA ARG A 91 -5.95 9.49 6.32
C ARG A 91 -4.99 10.61 6.72
N GLU A 92 -3.77 10.27 7.14
CA GLU A 92 -2.73 11.24 7.46
C GLU A 92 -2.34 12.06 6.23
N ILE A 93 -2.20 11.41 5.06
CA ILE A 93 -1.89 12.11 3.80
C ILE A 93 -3.02 13.10 3.44
N ALA A 94 -4.27 12.70 3.60
CA ALA A 94 -5.43 13.53 3.29
C ALA A 94 -5.51 14.82 4.13
N GLU A 95 -4.97 14.82 5.34
CA GLU A 95 -4.91 16.01 6.21
C GLU A 95 -3.97 17.09 5.67
N HIS A 96 -2.97 16.70 4.89
CA HIS A 96 -1.95 17.61 4.37
C HIS A 96 -2.35 18.35 3.08
N LYS A 97 -3.54 18.07 2.52
CA LYS A 97 -4.07 18.71 1.29
C LYS A 97 -3.06 18.70 0.14
N VAL A 98 -2.69 17.49 -0.29
CA VAL A 98 -1.65 17.23 -1.29
C VAL A 98 -1.89 18.02 -2.58
N THR A 99 -0.87 18.75 -3.04
CA THR A 99 -0.95 19.59 -4.23
C THR A 99 -0.62 18.81 -5.51
N PRO A 100 -1.29 19.06 -6.65
CA PRO A 100 -0.95 18.43 -7.93
C PRO A 100 0.53 18.58 -8.31
N GLY A 101 1.11 17.54 -8.89
CA GLY A 101 2.54 17.49 -9.24
C GLY A 101 3.49 17.17 -8.07
N THR A 102 2.97 16.94 -6.85
CA THR A 102 3.79 16.57 -5.68
C THR A 102 3.65 15.11 -5.26
N ARG A 103 3.00 14.25 -6.07
CA ARG A 103 2.73 12.84 -5.74
C ARG A 103 3.96 12.07 -5.21
N TRP A 104 5.15 12.36 -5.76
CA TRP A 104 6.44 11.76 -5.37
C TRP A 104 6.90 12.11 -3.95
N GLU A 105 6.38 13.19 -3.35
CA GLU A 105 6.66 13.57 -1.96
C GLU A 105 5.95 12.63 -0.97
N TRP A 106 4.85 12.00 -1.40
CA TRP A 106 3.94 11.24 -0.54
C TRP A 106 4.03 9.73 -0.77
N LEU A 107 4.36 9.32 -2.00
CA LEU A 107 4.38 7.93 -2.42
C LEU A 107 5.73 7.58 -3.04
N HIS A 108 6.32 6.46 -2.62
CA HIS A 108 7.60 5.97 -3.15
C HIS A 108 7.54 5.74 -4.68
N LEU A 109 6.43 5.21 -5.19
CA LEU A 109 6.16 5.11 -6.63
C LEU A 109 5.20 6.21 -7.08
N GLY A 110 5.49 7.44 -6.66
CA GLY A 110 4.70 8.65 -6.95
C GLY A 110 5.13 9.41 -8.21
N ASN A 111 5.96 8.84 -9.08
CA ASN A 111 6.31 9.47 -10.35
C ASN A 111 5.11 9.49 -11.33
N GLU A 112 5.20 10.34 -12.36
CA GLU A 112 4.15 10.50 -13.36
C GLU A 112 3.93 9.24 -14.21
N ASP A 113 4.96 8.42 -14.38
CA ASP A 113 4.91 7.17 -15.14
C ASP A 113 4.11 6.07 -14.40
N PHE A 114 3.94 6.21 -13.07
CA PHE A 114 3.21 5.22 -12.29
C PHE A 114 1.70 5.35 -12.50
N PRO A 115 0.99 4.28 -12.96
CA PRO A 115 -0.39 4.41 -13.38
C PRO A 115 -1.34 4.87 -12.26
N PRO A 116 -2.32 5.74 -12.56
CA PRO A 116 -3.22 6.31 -11.56
C PRO A 116 -4.27 5.31 -11.01
N HIS A 117 -4.44 4.15 -11.66
CA HIS A 117 -5.29 3.05 -11.16
C HIS A 117 -4.55 2.09 -10.21
N VAL A 118 -3.24 2.26 -10.03
CA VAL A 118 -2.46 1.45 -9.09
C VAL A 118 -2.29 2.21 -7.79
N LEU A 119 -2.64 1.59 -6.67
CA LEU A 119 -2.41 2.12 -5.32
C LEU A 119 -1.25 1.41 -4.65
N LEU A 120 -0.56 2.10 -3.74
CA LEU A 120 0.46 1.49 -2.89
C LEU A 120 -0.19 1.19 -1.54
N LEU A 121 -0.13 -0.06 -1.11
CA LEU A 121 -0.61 -0.44 0.22
C LEU A 121 0.45 -0.15 1.28
N THR A 122 1.72 -0.24 0.90
CA THR A 122 2.87 -0.12 1.82
C THR A 122 3.86 0.94 1.36
N ASN A 123 4.62 1.47 2.32
CA ASN A 123 5.82 2.25 2.04
C ASN A 123 7.05 1.61 2.70
N GLU A 124 8.21 2.14 2.31
CA GLU A 124 9.46 1.82 2.97
C GLU A 124 9.51 2.39 4.40
N GLY A 125 10.00 1.59 5.33
CA GLY A 125 10.73 2.13 6.47
C GLY A 125 12.05 2.77 6.02
N HIS A 126 12.82 3.32 6.96
CA HIS A 126 14.03 4.11 6.68
C HIS A 126 15.15 3.41 5.86
N ASP A 127 15.11 2.08 5.67
CA ASP A 127 16.16 1.31 5.02
C ASP A 127 15.59 0.46 3.87
N HIS A 128 16.20 0.57 2.68
CA HIS A 128 15.83 0.09 1.32
C HIS A 128 15.44 -1.41 1.10
N TYR A 129 14.95 -2.11 2.12
CA TYR A 129 14.59 -3.52 2.13
C TYR A 129 13.14 -3.74 2.58
N CYS A 130 12.20 -3.03 1.96
CA CYS A 130 10.77 -3.19 2.22
C CYS A 130 10.06 -3.99 1.11
N SER A 131 8.87 -4.50 1.42
CA SER A 131 7.92 -5.01 0.43
C SER A 131 7.02 -3.86 -0.02
N LEU A 132 7.07 -3.50 -1.31
CA LEU A 132 6.19 -2.50 -1.91
C LEU A 132 4.98 -3.21 -2.51
N VAL A 133 3.94 -3.42 -1.71
CA VAL A 133 2.71 -4.04 -2.18
C VAL A 133 1.93 -3.02 -2.99
N VAL A 134 1.82 -3.27 -4.28
CA VAL A 134 1.02 -2.46 -5.22
C VAL A 134 -0.26 -3.20 -5.57
N ILE A 135 -1.38 -2.49 -5.61
CA ILE A 135 -2.68 -3.05 -5.98
C ILE A 135 -3.17 -2.36 -7.24
N ASP A 136 -3.34 -3.14 -8.30
CA ASP A 136 -3.98 -2.72 -9.55
C ASP A 136 -5.49 -2.86 -9.39
N THR A 137 -6.19 -1.73 -9.30
CA THR A 137 -7.64 -1.70 -9.09
C THR A 137 -8.45 -2.08 -10.32
N GLU A 138 -7.88 -1.97 -11.53
CA GLU A 138 -8.55 -2.40 -12.77
C GLU A 138 -8.51 -3.93 -12.91
N ARG A 139 -7.48 -4.58 -12.34
CA ARG A 139 -7.30 -6.04 -12.42
C ARG A 139 -7.63 -6.78 -11.13
N GLY A 140 -7.75 -6.08 -10.01
CA GLY A 140 -7.99 -6.68 -8.71
C GLY A 140 -6.80 -7.53 -8.21
N THR A 141 -5.58 -7.18 -8.63
CA THR A 141 -4.38 -7.95 -8.30
C THR A 141 -3.46 -7.16 -7.38
N ALA A 142 -2.92 -7.83 -6.36
CA ALA A 142 -1.84 -7.31 -5.53
C ALA A 142 -0.50 -7.95 -5.95
N THR A 143 0.55 -7.15 -6.08
CA THR A 143 1.91 -7.59 -6.41
C THR A 143 2.87 -7.04 -5.38
N ASP A 144 3.76 -7.89 -4.84
CA ASP A 144 4.95 -7.41 -4.13
C ASP A 144 5.96 -6.90 -5.16
N TYR A 145 6.02 -5.58 -5.33
CA TYR A 145 6.88 -4.92 -6.29
C TYR A 145 8.27 -4.69 -5.70
N GLN A 146 9.11 -5.71 -5.73
CA GLN A 146 10.50 -5.56 -5.33
C GLN A 146 11.31 -4.94 -6.46
N LEU A 147 11.81 -3.72 -6.24
CA LEU A 147 12.87 -3.11 -7.06
C LEU A 147 14.18 -3.86 -6.80
N GLN A 148 14.29 -5.12 -7.24
CA GLN A 148 15.61 -5.69 -7.45
C GLN A 148 16.23 -4.90 -8.60
N ALA A 149 17.26 -4.11 -8.28
CA ALA A 149 18.19 -3.66 -9.30
C ALA A 149 18.58 -4.90 -10.13
N PRO A 150 18.62 -4.82 -11.48
CA PRO A 150 19.12 -5.94 -12.26
C PRO A 150 20.46 -6.37 -11.66
N ARG A 151 20.67 -7.67 -11.47
CA ARG A 151 21.98 -8.21 -11.06
C ARG A 151 23.01 -7.54 -11.97
N LYS A 152 23.94 -6.75 -11.40
CA LYS A 152 25.03 -6.18 -12.18
C LYS A 152 25.80 -7.34 -12.81
N ASP A 153 25.97 -7.33 -14.12
CA ASP A 153 26.81 -8.33 -14.80
C ASP A 153 28.17 -8.43 -14.11
N GLY A 154 28.53 -9.65 -13.71
CA GLY A 154 29.80 -9.93 -13.04
C GLY A 154 29.80 -9.88 -11.50
N MET A 155 28.66 -9.64 -10.83
CA MET A 155 28.56 -9.89 -9.39
C MET A 155 28.63 -11.40 -9.10
N PRO A 156 29.54 -11.86 -8.21
CA PRO A 156 29.59 -13.27 -7.82
C PRO A 156 28.30 -13.66 -7.09
N ASP A 157 27.86 -14.90 -7.30
CA ASP A 157 26.67 -15.41 -6.61
C ASP A 157 26.98 -15.55 -5.13
N ALA A 158 26.12 -15.03 -4.26
CA ALA A 158 26.33 -15.03 -2.82
C ALA A 158 26.53 -16.47 -2.29
N ASP A 159 25.84 -17.44 -2.90
CA ASP A 159 25.93 -18.87 -2.59
C ASP A 159 27.22 -19.53 -3.11
N THR A 160 28.03 -18.82 -3.89
CA THR A 160 29.30 -19.32 -4.47
C THR A 160 30.54 -18.62 -3.91
N THR A 161 30.35 -17.55 -3.13
CA THR A 161 31.44 -16.90 -2.40
C THR A 161 31.75 -17.67 -1.12
N PRO A 162 33.00 -18.17 -0.92
CA PRO A 162 33.37 -18.81 0.32
C PRO A 162 33.25 -17.81 1.47
N GLU A 163 32.54 -18.19 2.54
CA GLU A 163 32.54 -17.45 3.80
C GLU A 163 33.98 -17.33 4.31
N TRP A 164 34.39 -16.12 4.68
CA TRP A 164 35.72 -15.82 5.24
C TRP A 164 35.73 -15.95 6.75
#